data_AF-A0A3S1JPK3-F1
#
_entry.id   AF-A0A3S1JPK3-F1
#
_cell.length_a   1.000
_cell.length_b   1.000
_cell.length_c   1.000
_cell.angle_alpha   90.00
_cell.angle_beta   90.00
_cell.angle_gamma   90.00
#
_symmetry.space_group_name_H-M   'P 1'
#
loop_
_entity.id
_entity.type
_entity.pdbx_description
1 polymer ?
#
loop_
_entity_poly.entity_id
_entity_poly.type
_entity_poly.pdbx_seq_one_letter_code
_entity_poly.pdbx_strand_id
1 'polypeptide(L)' 'MFRYDVQAEIWVYPGKGGWHFVTLPPELGARIKTATAGMARPWGSLGVEAIIGQTRWRTSLFPDKKSGSLLLP' A
#
# COMPACT_ATOMS: atom_id res chain seq x y z
N MET A 1 -17.39 -2.38 0.91
CA MET A 1 -16.20 -1.76 1.51
C MET A 1 -15.18 -2.88 1.76
N PHE A 2 -13.99 -2.80 1.17
CA PHE A 2 -12.97 -3.85 1.31
C PHE A 2 -12.15 -3.61 2.57
N ARG A 3 -11.85 -4.68 3.32
CA ARG A 3 -10.92 -4.67 4.45
C ARG A 3 -9.99 -5.85 4.33
N TYR A 4 -8.71 -5.62 4.56
CA TYR A 4 -7.66 -6.62 4.53
C TYR A 4 -6.80 -6.46 5.77
N ASP A 5 -6.47 -7.57 6.41
CA ASP A 5 -5.45 -7.64 7.45
C ASP A 5 -4.19 -8.27 6.85
N VAL A 6 -3.02 -7.72 7.21
CA VAL A 6 -1.75 -8.13 6.64
C VAL A 6 -0.65 -8.03 7.68
N GLN A 7 0.31 -8.94 7.60
CA GLN A 7 1.60 -8.85 8.30
C GLN A 7 2.68 -8.66 7.25
N ALA A 8 3.47 -7.59 7.40
CA ALA A 8 4.55 -7.25 6.50
C ALA A 8 5.57 -6.38 7.24
N GLU A 9 6.80 -6.37 6.73
CA GLU A 9 7.91 -5.61 7.30
C GLU A 9 7.80 -4.12 6.95
N ILE A 10 8.02 -3.27 7.97
CA ILE A 10 8.22 -1.83 7.77
C ILE A 10 9.70 -1.60 7.49
N TRP A 11 10.00 -0.93 6.38
CA TRP A 11 11.38 -0.61 5.99
C TRP A 11 11.55 0.89 5.78
N VAL A 12 12.78 1.36 6.01
CA VAL A 12 13.15 2.78 5.90
C VAL A 12 13.64 3.06 4.49
N TYR A 13 13.07 4.07 3.84
CA TYR A 13 13.56 4.52 2.56
C TYR A 13 14.93 5.20 2.71
N PRO A 14 15.94 4.82 1.91
CA PRO A 14 17.32 5.30 2.10
C PRO A 14 17.54 6.77 1.73
N GLY A 15 16.54 7.45 1.16
CA GLY A 15 16.64 8.86 0.79
C GLY A 15 16.43 9.82 1.97
N LYS A 16 16.69 11.12 1.71
CA LYS A 16 16.41 12.18 2.69
C LYS A 16 14.89 12.29 2.91
N GLY A 17 14.46 12.43 4.17
CA GLY A 17 13.06 12.72 4.51
C GLY A 17 12.39 11.77 5.50
N GLY A 18 13.05 10.69 5.94
CA GLY A 18 12.53 9.83 7.02
C GLY A 18 11.30 8.99 6.63
N TRP A 19 11.17 8.65 5.35
CA TRP A 19 10.05 7.87 4.85
C TRP A 19 10.16 6.40 5.28
N HIS A 20 9.03 5.84 5.69
CA HIS A 20 8.87 4.42 5.98
C HIS A 20 7.83 3.86 5.02
N PHE A 21 8.01 2.60 4.64
CA PHE A 21 7.08 1.92 3.76
C PHE A 21 6.85 0.48 4.20
N VAL A 22 5.71 -0.04 3.79
CA VAL A 22 5.40 -1.46 3.80
C VAL A 22 5.15 -1.88 2.37
N THR A 23 5.84 -2.93 1.93
CA THR A 23 5.51 -3.59 0.67
C THR A 23 4.46 -4.65 0.94
N LEU A 24 3.27 -4.53 0.35
CA LEU A 24 2.23 -5.54 0.52
C LEU A 24 2.68 -6.88 -0.07
N PRO A 25 2.32 -8.02 0.55
CA PRO A 25 2.55 -9.33 -0.04
C PRO A 25 1.99 -9.38 -1.47
N PRO A 26 2.72 -9.97 -2.45
CA PRO A 26 2.33 -9.92 -3.86
C PRO A 26 0.90 -10.41 -4.13
N GLU A 27 0.48 -11.48 -3.43
CA GLU A 27 -0.87 -12.04 -3.55
C GLU A 27 -1.95 -11.04 -3.12
N LEU A 28 -1.72 -10.33 -2.01
CA LEU A 28 -2.64 -9.30 -1.54
C LEU A 28 -2.65 -8.10 -2.49
N GLY A 29 -1.49 -7.66 -2.96
CA GLY A 29 -1.38 -6.59 -3.96
C GLY A 29 -2.15 -6.92 -5.24
N ALA A 30 -2.05 -8.16 -5.73
CA ALA A 30 -2.81 -8.64 -6.89
C ALA A 30 -4.32 -8.64 -6.62
N ARG A 31 -4.76 -9.19 -5.48
CA ARG A 31 -6.18 -9.19 -5.08
C ARG A 31 -6.76 -7.79 -5.00
N ILE A 32 -6.04 -6.83 -4.42
CA ILE A 32 -6.46 -5.43 -4.36
C ILE A 32 -6.57 -4.85 -5.76
N LYS A 33 -5.52 -5.00 -6.60
CA LYS A 33 -5.53 -4.49 -8.00
C LYS A 33 -6.72 -5.02 -8.80
N THR A 34 -7.05 -6.31 -8.66
CA THR A 34 -8.21 -6.92 -9.33
C THR A 34 -9.53 -6.37 -8.77
N ALA A 35 -9.67 -6.30 -7.44
CA ALA A 35 -10.89 -5.84 -6.79
C ALA A 35 -11.19 -4.35 -7.04
N THR A 36 -10.16 -3.55 -7.31
CA THR A 36 -10.26 -2.10 -7.56
C THR A 36 -9.96 -1.72 -9.01
N ALA A 37 -10.06 -2.67 -9.95
CA ALA A 37 -9.83 -2.41 -11.36
C ALA A 37 -10.76 -1.28 -11.86
N GLY A 38 -10.19 -0.29 -12.56
CA GLY A 38 -10.92 0.89 -13.03
C GLY A 38 -11.18 1.97 -11.96
N MET A 39 -10.83 1.73 -10.69
CA MET A 39 -10.98 2.71 -9.59
C MET A 39 -9.70 3.49 -9.28
N ALA A 40 -8.59 3.17 -9.94
CA ALA A 40 -7.30 3.79 -9.69
C ALA A 40 -7.31 5.27 -10.09
N ARG A 41 -6.71 6.11 -9.24
CA ARG A 41 -6.46 7.53 -9.50
C ARG A 41 -5.30 7.69 -10.50
N PRO A 42 -5.00 8.92 -10.99
CA PRO A 42 -3.77 9.17 -11.73
C PRO A 42 -2.55 8.55 -11.03
N TRP A 43 -1.60 8.07 -11.82
CA TRP A 43 -0.42 7.31 -11.36
C TRP A 43 -0.71 5.91 -10.80
N GLY A 44 -1.92 5.39 -10.97
CA GLY A 44 -2.29 4.05 -10.52
C GLY A 44 -2.46 3.92 -9.00
N SER A 45 -2.56 5.06 -8.30
CA SER A 45 -2.70 5.09 -6.84
C SER A 45 -4.12 4.76 -6.39
N LEU A 46 -4.22 4.15 -5.21
CA LEU A 46 -5.51 3.79 -4.60
C LEU A 46 -5.61 4.46 -3.24
N GLY A 47 -6.63 5.30 -3.05
CA GLY A 47 -6.90 5.92 -1.75
C GLY A 47 -7.35 4.86 -0.75
N VAL A 48 -6.70 4.80 0.41
CA VAL A 48 -7.01 3.86 1.48
C VAL A 48 -7.01 4.55 2.83
N GLU A 49 -7.50 3.82 3.81
CA GLU A 49 -7.33 4.14 5.21
C GLU A 49 -6.58 2.97 5.85
N ALA A 50 -5.43 3.28 6.44
CA ALA A 50 -4.56 2.30 7.05
C ALA A 50 -4.70 2.33 8.57
N ILE A 51 -4.51 1.17 9.19
CA ILE A 51 -4.59 0.98 10.64
C ILE A 51 -3.41 0.12 11.07
N ILE A 52 -2.64 0.60 12.05
CA ILE A 52 -1.61 -0.18 12.75
C ILE A 52 -1.81 0.04 14.25
N GLY A 53 -2.15 -1.03 14.98
CA GLY A 53 -2.51 -0.93 16.40
C GLY A 53 -3.69 0.03 16.61
N GLN A 54 -3.45 1.10 17.37
CA GLN A 54 -4.45 2.16 17.62
C GLN A 54 -4.35 3.33 16.64
N THR A 55 -3.34 3.36 15.77
CA THR A 55 -3.09 4.46 14.84
C THR A 55 -3.86 4.22 13.55
N ARG A 56 -4.64 5.22 13.12
CA ARG A 56 -5.42 5.21 11.87
C ARG A 56 -5.15 6.48 11.08
N TRP A 57 -4.89 6.35 9.79
CA TRP A 57 -4.63 7.48 8.91
C TRP A 57 -5.13 7.22 7.49
N ARG A 58 -5.40 8.30 6.76
CA ARG A 58 -5.72 8.25 5.33
C ARG A 58 -4.43 8.41 4.54
N THR A 59 -4.25 7.53 3.56
CA THR A 59 -3.07 7.50 2.71
C THR A 59 -3.44 6.92 1.34
N SER A 60 -2.44 6.62 0.50
CA SER A 60 -2.64 5.93 -0.76
C SER A 60 -1.70 4.74 -0.88
N LEU A 61 -2.17 3.66 -1.52
CA LEU A 61 -1.33 2.60 -2.02
C LEU A 61 -0.74 3.02 -3.37
N PHE A 62 0.55 2.77 -3.56
CA PHE A 62 1.28 3.12 -4.77
C PHE A 62 1.80 1.86 -5.48
N PRO A 63 1.63 1.71 -6.80
CA PRO A 63 2.25 0.62 -7.54
C PRO A 63 3.77 0.67 -7.44
N ASP A 64 4.38 -0.46 -7.04
CA ASP A 64 5.84 -0.61 -7.09
C ASP A 64 6.24 -1.63 -8.15
N LYS A 65 7.03 -1.17 -9.12
CA LYS A 65 7.53 -1.98 -10.22
C LYS A 65 8.57 -3.00 -9.75
N LYS A 66 9.35 -2.68 -8.71
CA LYS A 66 10.44 -3.55 -8.24
C LYS A 66 9.90 -4.81 -7.58
N SER A 67 8.91 -4.69 -6.71
CA SER A 67 8.24 -5.82 -6.05
C SER A 67 7.10 -6.42 -6.87
N GLY A 68 6.60 -5.71 -7.90
CA GLY A 68 5.37 -6.07 -8.61
C GLY A 68 4.09 -5.85 -7.78
N SER A 69 4.21 -5.28 -6.57
CA SER A 69 3.13 -5.15 -5.60
C SER A 69 2.66 -3.70 -5.43
N LEU A 70 2.17 -3.37 -4.24
CA LEU A 70 1.77 -2.03 -3.80
C LEU A 70 2.59 -1.64 -2.56
N LEU A 71 2.98 -0.37 -2.49
CA LEU A 71 3.60 0.25 -1.32
C LEU A 71 2.55 1.00 -0.51
N LEU A 72 2.65 0.87 0.81
CA LEU A 72 1.91 1.65 1.79
C LEU A 72 2.91 2.52 2.57
N PRO A 73 2.81 3.85 2.53
CA PRO A 73 3.54 4.75 3.42
C PRO A 73 2.83 4.97 4.75
#